data_AF-A0A3D4IDV3-F1
#
_entry.id   AF-A0A3D4IDV3-F1
#
_cell.length_a   1.000
_cell.length_b   1.000
_cell.length_c   1.000
_cell.angle_alpha   90.00
_cell.angle_beta   90.00
_cell.angle_gamma   90.00
#
_symmetry.space_group_name_H-M   'P 1'
#
loop_
_entity.id
_entity.type
_entity.pdbx_description
1 polymer ?
#
loop_
_entity_poly.entity_id
_entity_poly.type
_entity_poly.pdbx_seq_one_letter_code
_entity_poly.pdbx_strand_id
1 'polypeptide(L)'
;YSVATLANAYAPNYEWFLALRFLAGIGLAGELGAGITLVAEQMPQEKRGLGPAIIGSCGMLGAIFGAYIGGSYSWQFTYQLGGFMGLALLLLRLGVLESGLYEGLKEKTHNRGNLSIIFKNPRHFKRYTAVILMGFPGWFVNGIVMTFTPEIARSMGMTEIPSVATVFSVFFIGFTFGDFSCGLLSQWLQSRKK
;
A
#
# COMPACT_ATOMS: atom_id res chain seq x y z
N TYR A 1 1.36 -12.83 5.05
CA TYR A 1 2.62 -12.06 4.95
C TYR A 1 3.26 -11.86 6.32
N SER A 2 2.49 -11.58 7.38
CA SER A 2 3.00 -11.26 8.73
C SER A 2 4.00 -12.28 9.29
N VAL A 3 3.71 -13.58 9.14
CA VAL A 3 4.64 -14.67 9.54
C VAL A 3 5.94 -14.64 8.73
N ALA A 4 5.86 -14.44 7.41
CA ALA A 4 7.04 -14.35 6.55
C ALA A 4 7.86 -13.07 6.84
N THR A 5 7.21 -11.96 7.18
CA THR A 5 7.86 -10.74 7.68
C THR A 5 8.58 -10.98 9.00
N LEU A 6 7.95 -11.69 9.94
CA LEU A 6 8.58 -12.04 11.22
C LEU A 6 9.79 -12.96 11.02
N ALA A 7 9.64 -13.99 10.17
CA ALA A 7 10.72 -14.93 9.85
C ALA A 7 11.92 -14.24 9.18
N ASN A 8 11.69 -13.17 8.40
CA ASN A 8 12.76 -12.39 7.78
C ASN A 8 13.76 -11.82 8.79
N ALA A 9 13.32 -11.50 10.02
CA ALA A 9 14.19 -11.00 11.07
C ALA A 9 15.27 -12.01 11.49
N TYR A 10 15.05 -13.30 11.21
CA TYR A 10 15.90 -14.42 11.60
C TYR A 10 16.45 -15.19 10.39
N ALA A 11 16.41 -14.58 9.20
CA ALA A 11 16.88 -15.24 7.98
C ALA A 11 18.38 -15.60 8.13
N PRO A 12 18.77 -16.89 7.97
CA PRO A 12 20.14 -17.34 8.22
C PRO A 12 21.10 -16.94 7.10
N ASN A 13 20.59 -16.66 5.90
CA ASN A 13 21.37 -16.22 4.75
C ASN A 13 20.48 -15.41 3.79
N TYR A 14 21.13 -14.83 2.78
CA TYR A 14 20.49 -13.96 1.79
C TYR A 14 19.37 -14.64 1.00
N GLU A 15 19.55 -15.91 0.61
CA GLU A 15 18.55 -16.65 -0.17
C GLU A 15 17.24 -16.85 0.62
N TRP A 16 17.35 -17.21 1.90
CA TRP A 16 16.20 -17.30 2.79
C TRP A 16 15.51 -15.95 2.97
N PHE A 17 16.28 -14.88 3.14
CA PHE A 17 15.75 -13.53 3.25
C PHE A 17 14.96 -13.13 1.98
N LEU A 18 15.52 -13.43 0.80
CA LEU A 18 14.88 -13.12 -0.48
C LEU A 18 13.58 -13.92 -0.67
N ALA A 19 13.60 -15.22 -0.39
CA ALA A 19 12.40 -16.07 -0.47
C ALA A 19 11.30 -15.60 0.49
N LEU A 20 11.65 -15.27 1.73
CA LEU A 20 10.71 -14.75 2.72
C LEU A 20 10.17 -13.37 2.32
N ARG A 21 10.99 -12.47 1.77
CA ARG A 21 10.56 -11.18 1.22
C ARG A 21 9.57 -11.36 0.07
N PHE A 22 9.81 -12.32 -0.82
CA PHE A 22 8.91 -12.65 -1.92
C PHE A 22 7.54 -13.11 -1.40
N LEU A 23 7.52 -14.06 -0.45
CA LEU A 23 6.29 -14.55 0.17
C LEU A 23 5.54 -13.46 0.94
N ALA A 24 6.25 -12.62 1.67
CA ALA A 24 5.67 -11.47 2.34
C ALA A 24 5.04 -10.49 1.33
N GLY A 25 5.72 -10.22 0.22
CA GLY A 25 5.23 -9.36 -0.86
C GLY A 25 3.94 -9.86 -1.49
N ILE A 26 3.84 -11.16 -1.80
CA ILE A 26 2.60 -11.77 -2.33
C ILE A 26 1.43 -11.53 -1.37
N GLY A 27 1.63 -11.81 -0.07
CA GLY A 27 0.57 -11.66 0.90
C GLY A 27 0.16 -10.20 1.13
N LEU A 28 1.12 -9.27 1.12
CA LEU A 28 0.84 -7.83 1.27
C LEU A 28 0.05 -7.28 0.07
N ALA A 29 0.41 -7.67 -1.15
CA ALA A 29 -0.31 -7.28 -2.36
C ALA A 29 -1.76 -7.80 -2.35
N GLY A 30 -1.96 -9.05 -1.90
CA GLY A 30 -3.29 -9.65 -1.78
C GLY A 30 -4.16 -8.95 -0.73
N GLU A 31 -3.59 -8.60 0.42
CA GLU A 31 -4.34 -7.92 1.49
C GLU A 31 -4.82 -6.53 1.06
N LEU A 32 -3.94 -5.71 0.49
CA LEU A 32 -4.27 -4.34 0.10
C LEU A 32 -5.41 -4.33 -0.95
N GLY A 33 -5.32 -5.20 -1.95
CA GLY A 33 -6.35 -5.33 -2.99
C GLY A 33 -7.70 -5.74 -2.41
N ALA A 34 -7.73 -6.81 -1.61
CA ALA A 34 -8.96 -7.30 -0.98
C ALA A 34 -9.56 -6.27 0.00
N GLY A 35 -8.73 -5.55 0.75
CA GLY A 35 -9.17 -4.54 1.71
C GLY A 35 -9.84 -3.34 1.04
N ILE A 36 -9.22 -2.80 -0.02
CA ILE A 36 -9.78 -1.66 -0.77
C ILE A 36 -11.13 -2.04 -1.41
N THR A 37 -11.22 -3.23 -2.00
CA THR A 37 -12.49 -3.72 -2.59
C THR A 37 -13.57 -3.86 -1.53
N LEU A 38 -13.27 -4.49 -0.39
CA LEU A 38 -14.25 -4.69 0.69
C LEU A 38 -14.81 -3.37 1.22
N VAL A 39 -13.93 -2.39 1.48
CA VAL A 39 -14.37 -1.07 1.96
C VAL A 39 -15.19 -0.35 0.89
N ALA A 40 -14.77 -0.38 -0.38
CA ALA A 40 -15.50 0.27 -1.46
C ALA A 40 -16.90 -0.34 -1.69
N GLU A 41 -17.06 -1.65 -1.47
CA GLU A 41 -18.35 -2.35 -1.58
C GLU A 41 -19.30 -2.03 -0.43
N GLN A 42 -18.78 -1.81 0.78
CA GLN A 42 -19.58 -1.48 1.96
C GLN A 42 -19.96 0.00 2.05
N MET A 43 -19.22 0.89 1.37
CA MET A 43 -19.51 2.31 1.42
C MET A 43 -20.70 2.71 0.52
N PRO A 44 -21.55 3.65 0.98
CA PRO A 44 -22.57 4.30 0.15
C PRO A 44 -21.93 4.91 -1.10
N GLN A 45 -22.66 4.89 -2.23
CA GLN A 45 -22.16 5.30 -3.55
C GLN A 45 -21.53 6.70 -3.55
N GLU A 46 -22.08 7.60 -2.74
CA GLU A 46 -21.69 9.00 -2.60
C GLU A 46 -20.39 9.18 -1.79
N LYS A 47 -20.01 8.16 -1.01
CA LYS A 47 -18.82 8.16 -0.13
C LYS A 47 -17.73 7.19 -0.59
N ARG A 48 -17.91 6.49 -1.71
CA ARG A 48 -16.91 5.55 -2.26
C ARG A 48 -15.55 6.16 -2.58
N GLY A 49 -15.45 7.49 -2.68
CA GLY A 49 -14.17 8.19 -2.81
C GLY A 49 -13.41 8.34 -1.49
N LEU A 50 -14.11 8.42 -0.36
CA LEU A 50 -13.53 8.65 0.97
C LEU A 50 -12.82 7.41 1.51
N GLY A 51 -13.37 6.22 1.28
CA GLY A 51 -12.78 4.97 1.78
C GLY A 51 -11.34 4.76 1.32
N PRO A 52 -11.07 4.74 0.00
CA PRO A 52 -9.71 4.65 -0.53
C PRO A 52 -8.80 5.80 -0.06
N ALA A 53 -9.31 7.02 0.09
CA ALA A 53 -8.52 8.15 0.58
C ALA A 53 -8.08 7.94 2.04
N ILE A 54 -8.98 7.48 2.92
CA ILE A 54 -8.66 7.17 4.33
C ILE A 54 -7.64 6.02 4.39
N ILE A 55 -7.85 4.95 3.62
CA ILE A 55 -6.92 3.81 3.56
C ILE A 55 -5.54 4.27 3.10
N GLY A 56 -5.48 5.07 2.02
CA GLY A 56 -4.24 5.65 1.48
C GLY A 56 -3.52 6.49 2.52
N SER A 57 -4.22 7.45 3.13
CA SER A 57 -3.65 8.33 4.17
C SER A 57 -3.14 7.56 5.38
N CYS A 58 -3.91 6.62 5.93
CA CYS A 58 -3.47 5.77 7.04
C CYS A 58 -2.27 4.90 6.65
N GLY A 59 -2.24 4.39 5.41
CA GLY A 59 -1.11 3.65 4.86
C GLY A 59 0.16 4.48 4.82
N MET A 60 0.08 5.74 4.38
CA MET A 60 1.22 6.67 4.33
C MET A 60 1.71 7.05 5.72
N LEU A 61 0.81 7.25 6.70
CA LEU A 61 1.19 7.42 8.11
C LEU A 61 1.95 6.20 8.64
N GLY A 62 1.52 4.99 8.29
CA GLY A 62 2.24 3.75 8.60
C GLY A 62 3.64 3.72 7.97
N ALA A 63 3.81 4.24 6.75
CA ALA A 63 5.10 4.33 6.09
C ALA A 63 6.05 5.33 6.78
N ILE A 64 5.54 6.47 7.26
CA ILE A 64 6.30 7.44 8.08
C ILE A 64 6.76 6.76 9.37
N PHE A 65 5.86 6.06 10.06
CA PHE A 65 6.20 5.32 11.27
C PHE A 65 7.27 4.24 10.98
N GLY A 66 7.13 3.50 9.87
CA GLY A 66 8.10 2.51 9.44
C GLY A 66 9.48 3.11 9.14
N ALA A 67 9.54 4.26 8.49
CA ALA A 67 10.78 4.98 8.21
C ALA A 67 11.48 5.42 9.51
N TYR A 68 10.71 5.93 10.47
CA TYR A 68 11.24 6.33 11.78
C TYR A 68 11.82 5.14 12.56
N ILE A 69 11.08 4.02 12.62
CA ILE A 69 11.55 2.80 13.29
C ILE A 69 12.78 2.24 12.59
N GLY A 70 12.78 2.16 11.25
CA GLY A 70 13.91 1.65 10.47
C GLY A 70 15.17 2.51 10.54
N GLY A 71 15.03 3.81 10.84
CA GLY A 71 16.16 4.72 11.08
C GLY A 71 16.70 4.68 12.52
N SER A 72 15.88 4.27 13.48
CA SER A 72 16.19 4.36 14.92
C SER A 72 16.53 3.00 15.55
N TYR A 73 16.12 1.90 14.94
CA TYR A 73 16.28 0.54 15.45
C TYR A 73 16.97 -0.37 14.43
N SER A 74 17.37 -1.56 14.89
CA SER A 74 17.94 -2.56 13.99
C SER A 74 16.92 -3.03 12.95
N TRP A 75 17.42 -3.49 11.79
CA TRP A 75 16.56 -4.01 10.74
C TRP A 75 15.78 -5.24 11.21
N GLN A 76 16.38 -6.10 12.05
CA GLN A 76 15.71 -7.27 12.62
C GLN A 76 14.51 -6.85 13.48
N PHE A 77 14.68 -5.85 14.35
CA PHE A 77 13.61 -5.33 15.19
C PHE A 77 12.47 -4.75 14.34
N THR A 78 12.82 -4.04 13.27
CA THR A 78 11.83 -3.48 12.33
C THR A 78 10.94 -4.58 11.71
N TYR A 79 11.53 -5.72 11.31
CA TYR A 79 10.76 -6.86 10.81
C TYR A 79 9.94 -7.57 11.90
N GLN A 80 10.50 -7.72 13.10
CA GLN A 80 9.78 -8.29 14.23
C GLN A 80 8.51 -7.48 14.50
N LEU A 81 8.66 -6.17 14.66
CA LEU A 81 7.55 -5.26 14.92
C LEU A 81 6.50 -5.32 13.81
N GLY A 82 6.91 -5.22 12.54
CA GLY A 82 5.99 -5.31 11.41
C GLY A 82 5.25 -6.64 11.34
N GLY A 83 5.94 -7.75 11.62
CA GLY A 83 5.34 -9.08 11.71
C GLY A 83 4.29 -9.19 12.81
N PHE A 84 4.60 -8.71 14.02
CA PHE A 84 3.66 -8.70 15.14
C PHE A 84 2.44 -7.80 14.89
N MET A 85 2.64 -6.59 14.34
CA MET A 85 1.52 -5.71 13.97
C MET A 85 0.59 -6.35 12.94
N GLY A 86 1.15 -7.04 11.93
CA GLY A 86 0.35 -7.77 10.96
C GLY A 86 -0.39 -8.98 11.54
N LEU A 87 0.13 -9.62 12.60
CA LEU A 87 -0.59 -10.68 13.31
C LEU A 87 -1.69 -10.10 14.22
N ALA A 88 -1.43 -8.98 14.88
CA ALA A 88 -2.45 -8.27 15.65
C ALA A 88 -3.62 -7.84 14.75
N LEU A 89 -3.34 -7.33 13.55
CA LEU A 89 -4.36 -7.01 12.54
C LEU A 89 -5.19 -8.23 12.14
N LEU A 90 -4.55 -9.39 11.98
CA LEU A 90 -5.26 -10.65 11.70
C LEU A 90 -6.24 -10.99 12.82
N LEU A 91 -5.83 -10.89 14.08
CA LEU A 91 -6.71 -11.14 15.23
C LEU A 91 -7.91 -10.18 15.27
N LEU A 92 -7.67 -8.89 15.03
CA LEU A 92 -8.75 -7.89 14.92
C LEU A 92 -9.71 -8.25 13.78
N ARG A 93 -9.19 -8.73 12.65
CA ARG A 93 -10.00 -9.10 11.48
C ARG A 93 -10.90 -10.31 11.76
N LEU A 94 -10.44 -11.27 12.56
CA LEU A 94 -11.27 -12.39 12.99
C LEU A 94 -12.49 -11.91 13.78
N GLY A 95 -12.30 -10.97 14.72
CA GLY A 95 -13.42 -10.39 15.48
C GLY A 95 -14.43 -9.60 14.64
N VAL A 96 -14.00 -8.98 13.53
CA VAL A 96 -14.89 -8.24 12.60
C VAL A 96 -15.67 -9.18 11.67
N LEU A 97 -15.13 -10.35 11.34
CA LEU A 97 -15.86 -11.34 10.52
C LEU A 97 -17.00 -12.00 11.29
N GLU A 98 -16.86 -12.14 12.61
CA GLU A 98 -17.88 -12.68 13.51
C GLU A 98 -19.05 -11.71 13.76
N SER A 99 -18.90 -10.41 13.50
CA SER A 99 -19.92 -9.38 13.78
C SER A 99 -21.04 -9.28 12.73
N GLY A 100 -21.37 -10.38 12.03
CA GLY A 100 -22.53 -10.45 11.11
C GLY A 100 -22.31 -9.82 9.73
N LEU A 101 -21.15 -9.21 9.47
CA LEU A 101 -20.79 -8.62 8.17
C LEU A 101 -20.69 -9.68 7.03
N TYR A 102 -20.45 -10.94 7.40
CA TYR A 102 -20.23 -12.04 6.46
C TYR A 102 -21.52 -12.65 5.92
N GLU A 103 -22.64 -12.56 6.66
CA GLU A 103 -23.90 -13.21 6.30
C GLU A 103 -24.55 -12.57 5.06
N GLY A 104 -24.45 -11.24 4.90
CA GLY A 104 -24.96 -10.52 3.72
C GLY A 104 -24.17 -10.71 2.42
N LEU A 105 -22.99 -11.33 2.47
CA LEU A 105 -22.10 -11.54 1.31
C LEU A 105 -22.20 -12.96 0.73
N LYS A 106 -22.69 -13.95 1.48
CA LYS A 106 -22.83 -15.34 1.01
C LYS A 106 -23.79 -15.48 -0.17
N GLU A 107 -24.83 -14.64 -0.26
CA GLU A 107 -25.87 -14.77 -1.29
C GLU A 107 -25.45 -14.29 -2.69
N LYS A 108 -24.30 -13.61 -2.86
CA LYS A 108 -23.87 -13.03 -4.15
C LYS A 108 -22.76 -13.80 -4.88
N THR A 109 -22.61 -15.10 -4.66
CA THR A 109 -21.58 -15.92 -5.33
C THR A 109 -22.08 -16.52 -6.65
N HIS A 110 -22.22 -15.69 -7.69
CA HIS A 110 -22.50 -16.21 -9.03
C HIS A 110 -21.77 -15.47 -10.18
N ASN A 111 -20.49 -15.12 -9.99
CA ASN A 111 -19.50 -15.06 -11.07
C ASN A 111 -18.10 -14.83 -10.48
N ARG A 112 -17.19 -15.79 -10.58
CA ARG A 112 -15.77 -15.50 -10.30
C ARG A 112 -15.29 -14.63 -11.46
N GLY A 113 -14.93 -13.37 -11.20
CA GLY A 113 -14.54 -12.42 -12.23
C GLY A 113 -13.53 -13.00 -13.22
N ASN A 114 -13.70 -12.72 -14.50
CA ASN A 114 -12.89 -13.30 -15.57
C ASN A 114 -11.79 -12.32 -16.03
N LEU A 115 -10.53 -12.62 -15.70
CA LEU A 115 -9.37 -11.80 -16.09
C LEU A 115 -9.22 -11.66 -17.61
N SER A 116 -9.75 -12.59 -18.40
CA SER A 116 -9.69 -12.52 -19.87
C SER A 116 -10.49 -11.35 -20.46
N ILE A 117 -11.39 -10.73 -19.70
CA ILE A 117 -12.15 -9.54 -20.13
C ILE A 117 -11.22 -8.36 -20.43
N ILE A 118 -10.10 -8.25 -19.72
CA ILE A 118 -9.12 -7.18 -19.90
C ILE A 118 -8.47 -7.26 -21.29
N PHE A 119 -8.16 -8.47 -21.75
CA PHE A 119 -7.41 -8.71 -22.98
C PHE A 119 -8.30 -8.86 -24.23
N LYS A 120 -9.58 -9.20 -24.06
CA LYS A 120 -10.51 -9.42 -25.19
C LYS A 120 -10.96 -8.13 -25.88
N ASN A 121 -10.87 -6.98 -25.22
CA ASN A 121 -11.33 -5.71 -25.80
C ASN A 121 -10.18 -4.68 -25.80
N PRO A 122 -9.78 -4.14 -26.96
CA PRO A 122 -8.70 -3.17 -27.04
C PRO A 122 -8.99 -1.88 -26.26
N ARG A 123 -10.26 -1.52 -26.04
CA ARG A 123 -10.66 -0.38 -25.19
C ARG A 123 -10.43 -0.66 -23.70
N HIS A 124 -10.74 -1.86 -23.23
CA HIS A 124 -10.47 -2.25 -21.84
C HIS A 124 -8.98 -2.36 -21.58
N PHE A 125 -8.24 -2.98 -22.50
CA PHE A 125 -6.79 -3.08 -22.43
C PHE A 125 -6.11 -1.71 -22.39
N LYS A 126 -6.51 -0.76 -23.26
CA LYS A 126 -6.00 0.63 -23.25
C LYS A 126 -6.27 1.33 -21.91
N ARG A 127 -7.50 1.22 -21.37
CA ARG A 127 -7.85 1.82 -20.08
C ARG A 127 -7.05 1.21 -18.93
N TYR A 128 -6.94 -0.11 -18.90
CA TYR A 128 -6.18 -0.83 -17.89
C TYR A 128 -4.70 -0.43 -17.91
N THR A 129 -4.09 -0.40 -19.10
CA THR A 129 -2.70 0.04 -19.28
C THR A 129 -2.52 1.50 -18.87
N ALA A 130 -3.43 2.39 -19.24
CA ALA A 130 -3.39 3.79 -18.83
C ALA A 130 -3.44 3.96 -17.30
N VAL A 131 -4.25 3.16 -16.60
CA VAL A 131 -4.31 3.16 -15.13
C VAL A 131 -3.00 2.70 -14.51
N ILE A 132 -2.37 1.65 -15.05
CA ILE A 132 -1.04 1.20 -14.60
C ILE A 132 0.00 2.29 -14.80
N LEU A 133 0.03 2.89 -15.99
CA LEU A 133 1.01 3.93 -16.34
C LEU A 133 0.82 5.20 -15.52
N MET A 134 -0.41 5.55 -15.11
CA MET A 134 -0.64 6.67 -14.19
C MET A 134 0.03 6.48 -12.83
N GLY A 135 0.21 5.23 -12.37
CA GLY A 135 0.94 4.93 -11.13
C GLY A 135 2.46 4.96 -11.29
N PHE A 136 2.98 4.87 -12.52
CA PHE A 136 4.40 4.74 -12.80
C PHE A 136 5.26 5.90 -12.26
N PRO A 137 4.87 7.19 -12.38
CA PRO A 137 5.64 8.29 -11.81
C PRO A 137 5.81 8.17 -10.30
N GLY A 138 4.78 7.72 -9.57
CA GLY A 138 4.84 7.50 -8.14
C GLY A 138 5.86 6.42 -7.76
N TRP A 139 5.84 5.30 -8.50
CA TRP A 139 6.81 4.22 -8.33
C TRP A 139 8.23 4.63 -8.68
N PHE A 140 8.42 5.42 -9.73
CA PHE A 140 9.74 5.95 -10.11
C PHE A 140 10.32 6.85 -9.01
N VAL A 141 9.50 7.77 -8.51
CA VAL A 141 9.91 8.69 -7.43
C VAL A 141 10.26 7.93 -6.16
N ASN A 142 9.42 6.97 -5.73
CA ASN A 142 9.69 6.21 -4.52
C ASN A 142 10.86 5.22 -4.68
N GLY A 143 10.86 4.44 -5.76
CA GLY A 143 11.81 3.36 -5.99
C GLY A 143 13.20 3.81 -6.44
N ILE A 144 13.29 4.93 -7.18
CA ILE A 144 14.57 5.44 -7.68
C ILE A 144 15.00 6.70 -6.93
N VAL A 145 14.21 7.77 -7.02
CA VAL A 145 14.64 9.09 -6.54
C VAL A 145 14.89 9.09 -5.02
N MET A 146 14.00 8.47 -4.24
CA MET A 146 14.16 8.42 -2.78
C MET A 146 15.18 7.40 -2.32
N THR A 147 15.17 6.21 -2.93
CA THR A 147 16.06 5.12 -2.52
C THR A 147 17.52 5.47 -2.77
N PHE A 148 17.81 6.14 -3.90
CA PHE A 148 19.16 6.56 -4.28
C PHE A 148 19.43 8.05 -3.98
N THR A 149 18.70 8.62 -3.02
CA THR A 149 18.88 10.02 -2.61
C THR A 149 20.34 10.35 -2.27
N PRO A 150 21.10 9.56 -1.48
CA PRO A 150 22.48 9.89 -1.15
C PRO A 150 23.41 9.91 -2.36
N GLU A 151 23.20 9.03 -3.34
CA GLU A 151 23.95 8.96 -4.60
C GLU A 151 23.65 10.17 -5.48
N ILE A 152 22.36 10.52 -5.61
CA ILE A 152 21.91 11.68 -6.38
C ILE A 152 22.46 12.96 -5.75
N ALA A 153 22.31 13.15 -4.44
CA ALA A 153 22.80 14.32 -3.71
C ALA A 153 24.33 14.50 -3.87
N ARG A 154 25.10 13.40 -3.79
CA ARG A 154 26.54 13.43 -4.05
C ARG A 154 26.88 13.83 -5.47
N SER A 155 26.17 13.28 -6.46
CA SER A 155 26.39 13.62 -7.87
C SER A 155 26.06 15.09 -8.19
N MET A 156 25.17 15.71 -7.41
CA MET A 156 24.80 17.12 -7.50
C MET A 156 25.75 18.06 -6.74
N GLY A 157 26.78 17.53 -6.05
CA GLY A 157 27.75 18.34 -5.30
C GLY A 157 27.21 18.91 -3.97
N MET A 158 26.20 18.28 -3.38
CA MET A 158 25.66 18.74 -2.08
C MET A 158 26.67 18.51 -0.95
N THR A 159 26.92 19.55 -0.15
CA THR A 159 27.79 19.48 1.04
C THR A 159 27.14 18.73 2.19
N GLU A 160 25.82 18.84 2.34
CA GLU A 160 25.02 18.09 3.30
C GLU A 160 24.15 17.06 2.57
N ILE A 161 24.40 15.78 2.82
CA ILE A 161 23.68 14.69 2.16
C ILE A 161 22.45 14.33 3.01
N PRO A 162 21.23 14.51 2.48
CA PRO A 162 20.03 14.15 3.22
C PRO A 162 19.94 12.63 3.39
N SER A 163 19.51 12.20 4.57
CA SER A 163 19.28 10.78 4.83
C SER A 163 18.05 10.30 4.06
N VAL A 164 18.07 9.03 3.65
CA VAL A 164 16.93 8.38 2.99
C VAL A 164 15.66 8.49 3.86
N ALA A 165 15.78 8.24 5.17
CA ALA A 165 14.65 8.31 6.10
C ALA A 165 14.02 9.72 6.16
N THR A 166 14.83 10.78 6.12
CA THR A 166 14.34 12.16 6.12
C THR A 166 13.56 12.47 4.84
N VAL A 167 14.08 12.09 3.67
CA VAL A 167 13.41 12.32 2.38
C VAL A 167 12.10 11.54 2.28
N PHE A 168 12.09 10.27 2.68
CA PHE A 168 10.89 9.46 2.75
C PHE A 168 9.82 10.09 3.67
N SER A 169 10.24 10.58 4.85
CA SER A 169 9.32 11.19 5.81
C SER A 169 8.67 12.45 5.26
N VAL A 170 9.46 13.39 4.71
CA VAL A 170 8.95 14.63 4.12
C VAL A 170 8.02 14.35 2.94
N PHE A 171 8.39 13.41 2.08
CA PHE A 171 7.56 13.03 0.96
C PHE A 171 6.23 12.44 1.39
N PHE A 172 6.21 11.47 2.31
CA PHE A 172 4.97 10.85 2.75
C PHE A 172 4.07 11.81 3.53
N ILE A 173 4.63 12.80 4.24
CA ILE A 173 3.84 13.89 4.81
C ILE A 173 3.12 14.64 3.70
N GLY A 174 3.86 15.10 2.68
CA GLY A 174 3.27 15.79 1.53
C GLY A 174 2.25 14.94 0.77
N PHE A 175 2.54 13.65 0.60
CA PHE A 175 1.64 12.68 -0.03
C PHE A 175 0.34 12.52 0.75
N THR A 176 0.42 12.39 2.08
CA THR A 176 -0.75 12.27 2.96
C THR A 176 -1.66 13.50 2.85
N PHE A 177 -1.07 14.70 2.88
CA PHE A 177 -1.83 15.95 2.69
C PHE A 177 -2.43 16.04 1.28
N GLY A 178 -1.69 15.61 0.26
CA GLY A 178 -2.16 15.53 -1.12
C GLY A 178 -3.36 14.60 -1.27
N ASP A 179 -3.27 13.38 -0.74
CA ASP A 179 -4.34 12.38 -0.76
C ASP A 179 -5.61 12.92 -0.10
N PHE A 180 -5.48 13.53 1.08
CA PHE A 180 -6.62 14.09 1.80
C PHE A 180 -7.26 15.25 1.03
N SER A 181 -6.43 16.17 0.51
CA SER A 181 -6.89 17.32 -0.26
C SER A 181 -7.57 16.91 -1.56
N CYS A 182 -6.98 15.96 -2.30
CA CYS A 182 -7.56 15.42 -3.54
C CYS A 182 -8.86 14.65 -3.27
N GLY A 183 -8.93 13.88 -2.18
CA GLY A 183 -10.15 13.17 -1.78
C GLY A 183 -11.31 14.12 -1.51
N LEU A 184 -11.06 15.17 -0.71
CA LEU A 184 -12.05 16.20 -0.40
C LEU A 184 -12.44 17.03 -1.64
N LEU A 185 -11.46 17.48 -2.43
CA LEU A 185 -11.69 18.23 -3.66
C LEU A 185 -12.48 17.41 -4.67
N SER A 186 -12.16 16.12 -4.84
CA SER A 186 -12.91 15.25 -5.74
C SER A 186 -14.35 15.06 -5.30
N GLN A 187 -14.61 15.00 -4.00
CA GLN A 187 -15.96 14.89 -3.46
C GLN A 187 -16.73 16.21 -3.63
N TRP A 188 -16.08 17.35 -3.39
CA TRP A 188 -16.67 18.67 -3.57
C TRP A 188 -16.99 18.97 -5.05
N LEU A 189 -16.06 18.68 -5.96
CA LEU A 189 -16.22 18.92 -7.41
C LEU A 189 -17.20 17.97 -8.10
N GLN A 190 -17.65 16.89 -7.43
CA GLN A 190 -18.47 15.83 -8.02
C GLN A 190 -17.93 15.37 -9.38
N SER A 191 -16.60 15.31 -9.54
CA SER A 191 -15.92 15.16 -10.83
C SER A 191 -16.17 13.81 -11.55
N ARG A 192 -16.90 12.90 -10.92
CA ARG A 192 -17.36 11.66 -11.55
C ARG A 192 -18.54 11.96 -12.45
N LYS A 193 -18.30 11.91 -13.77
CA LYS A 193 -19.39 11.80 -14.76
C LYS A 193 -20.31 10.65 -14.34
N LYS A 194 -21.62 10.93 -14.28
CA LYS A 194 -22.67 9.92 -14.06
C LYS A 194 -22.55 8.77 -15.04
#